data_AF-N1U8W9-F1
#
_entry.id   AF-N1U8W9-F1
#
_cell.length_a   1.000
_cell.length_b   1.000
_cell.length_c   1.000
_cell.angle_alpha   90.00
_cell.angle_beta   90.00
_cell.angle_gamma   90.00
#
_symmetry.space_group_name_H-M   'P 1'
#
loop_
_entity.id
_entity.type
_entity.pdbx_description
1 polymer ?
#
loop_
_entity_poly.entity_id
_entity_poly.type
_entity_poly.pdbx_seq_one_letter_code
_entity_poly.pdbx_strand_id
1 'polypeptide(L)' 'MVKMKPEASSKHEKQSELFRNRLDQILDHKHPLYQISNKIDWKKFEKDFGKNYTEKTGRPAYAYAC' A
#
# COMPACT_ATOMS: atom_id res chain seq x y z
N MET A 1 28.27 -30.49 17.75
CA MET A 1 26.96 -30.46 17.07
C MET A 1 26.20 -29.22 17.50
N VAL A 2 26.12 -28.19 16.66
CA VAL A 2 25.27 -27.02 16.97
C VAL A 2 23.82 -27.43 16.77
N LYS A 3 23.05 -27.46 17.86
CA LYS A 3 21.60 -27.71 17.81
C LYS A 3 20.94 -26.47 17.19
N MET A 4 20.61 -26.52 15.91
CA MET A 4 19.71 -25.55 15.28
C MET A 4 18.30 -25.80 15.81
N LYS A 5 17.90 -25.06 16.85
CA LYS A 5 16.49 -24.91 17.19
C LYS A 5 15.85 -24.03 16.11
N PRO A 6 14.72 -24.43 15.49
CA PRO A 6 13.96 -23.49 14.70
C PRO A 6 13.44 -22.42 15.67
N GLU A 7 13.86 -21.17 15.48
CA GLU A 7 13.20 -20.09 16.20
C GLU A 7 11.75 -20.07 15.76
N ALA A 8 10.85 -20.10 16.73
CA ALA A 8 9.43 -19.84 16.54
C ALA A 8 9.27 -18.36 16.18
N SER A 9 9.76 -17.98 15.01
CA SER A 9 9.54 -16.66 14.43
C SER A 9 8.05 -16.59 14.14
N SER A 10 7.36 -15.83 14.98
CA SER A 10 5.97 -15.45 14.75
C SER A 10 5.94 -14.84 13.34
N LYS A 11 5.30 -15.52 12.39
CA LYS A 11 5.25 -15.06 10.98
C LYS A 11 4.64 -13.65 10.88
N HIS A 12 3.84 -13.27 11.88
CA HIS A 12 3.23 -11.95 12.02
C HIS A 12 4.22 -10.82 12.31
N GLU A 13 5.29 -11.05 13.08
CA GLU A 13 6.25 -9.98 13.39
C GLU A 13 7.10 -9.62 12.17
N LYS A 14 7.59 -10.59 11.40
CA LYS A 14 8.35 -10.32 10.16
C LYS A 14 7.49 -9.64 9.08
N GLN A 15 6.20 -9.97 9.00
CA GLN A 15 5.31 -9.35 8.02
C GLN A 15 4.96 -7.90 8.41
N SER A 16 4.83 -7.60 9.70
CA SER A 16 4.61 -6.23 10.15
C SER A 16 5.82 -5.31 9.92
N GLU A 17 7.04 -5.86 9.85
CA GLU A 17 8.23 -5.10 9.46
C GLU A 17 8.17 -4.58 8.02
N LEU A 18 7.51 -5.30 7.09
CA LEU A 18 7.35 -4.88 5.69
C LEU A 18 6.52 -3.60 5.54
N PHE A 19 5.61 -3.33 6.48
CA PHE A 19 4.73 -2.17 6.49
C PHE A 19 5.25 -1.02 7.38
N ARG A 20 6.41 -1.17 8.03
CA ARG A 20 6.98 -0.11 8.88
C ARG A 20 7.46 1.09 8.09
N ASN A 21 7.99 0.87 6.90
CA ASN A 21 8.48 1.96 6.07
C ASN A 21 7.29 2.62 5.37
N ARG A 22 6.97 3.84 5.80
CA ARG A 22 5.95 4.65 5.15
C ARG A 22 6.41 4.85 3.70
N LEU A 23 5.49 4.72 2.73
CA LEU A 23 5.83 4.73 1.31
C LEU A 23 6.66 5.97 0.91
N ASP A 24 6.37 7.13 1.50
CA ASP A 24 7.11 8.37 1.25
C ASP A 24 8.58 8.33 1.71
N GLN A 25 8.94 7.46 2.65
CA GLN A 25 10.32 7.25 3.09
C GLN A 25 11.12 6.42 2.10
N ILE A 26 10.45 5.67 1.23
CA ILE A 26 11.06 4.81 0.20
C ILE A 26 11.15 5.56 -1.14
N LEU A 27 10.22 6.48 -1.40
CA LEU A 27 10.16 7.23 -2.65
C LEU A 27 11.21 8.35 -2.72
N ASP A 28 11.78 8.56 -3.92
CA ASP A 28 12.61 9.73 -4.19
C ASP A 28 11.74 10.99 -4.34
N HIS A 29 11.95 11.96 -3.46
CA HIS A 29 11.19 13.21 -3.44
C HIS A 29 11.52 14.14 -4.63
N LYS A 30 12.66 13.92 -5.30
CA LYS A 30 13.03 14.64 -6.52
C LYS A 30 12.37 14.05 -7.77
N HIS A 31 11.75 12.87 -7.66
CA HIS A 31 11.13 12.24 -8.80
C HIS A 31 9.94 13.10 -9.31
N PRO A 32 9.86 13.42 -10.61
CA PRO A 32 8.81 14.29 -11.14
C PRO A 32 7.39 13.85 -10.78
N LEU A 33 7.11 12.54 -10.79
CA LEU A 33 5.80 12.01 -10.39
C LEU A 33 5.48 12.23 -8.91
N TYR A 34 6.47 12.19 -8.02
CA TYR A 34 6.27 12.47 -6.60
C TYR A 34 5.88 13.93 -6.40
N GLN A 35 6.58 14.84 -7.09
CA GLN A 35 6.28 16.28 -7.04
C GLN A 35 4.91 16.61 -7.61
N ILE A 36 4.51 15.96 -8.70
CA ILE A 36 3.17 16.14 -9.30
C ILE A 36 2.11 15.60 -8.35
N SER A 37 2.31 14.40 -7.78
CA SER A 37 1.40 13.80 -6.82
C SER A 37 1.09 14.73 -5.65
N ASN A 38 2.12 15.42 -5.11
CA ASN A 38 1.94 16.38 -4.02
C ASN A 38 1.19 17.67 -4.41
N LYS A 39 1.07 17.97 -5.70
CA LYS A 39 0.32 19.13 -6.21
C LYS A 39 -1.15 18.79 -6.51
N ILE A 40 -1.51 17.51 -6.57
CA ILE A 40 -2.87 17.07 -6.85
C ILE A 40 -3.71 17.18 -5.57
N ASP A 41 -4.89 17.81 -5.67
CA ASP A 41 -5.88 17.82 -4.58
C ASP A 41 -6.62 16.48 -4.52
N TRP A 42 -5.97 15.49 -3.90
CA TRP A 42 -6.51 14.14 -3.74
C TRP A 42 -7.86 14.11 -3.01
N LYS A 43 -8.11 15.05 -2.08
CA LYS A 43 -9.39 15.11 -1.34
C LYS A 43 -10.56 15.42 -2.27
N LYS A 44 -10.35 16.28 -3.27
CA LYS A 44 -11.36 16.54 -4.29
C LYS A 44 -11.65 15.30 -5.12
N PHE A 45 -10.62 14.56 -5.52
CA PHE A 45 -10.79 13.30 -6.24
C PHE A 45 -11.54 12.26 -5.39
N GLU A 46 -11.18 12.10 -4.12
CA GLU A 46 -11.89 11.20 -3.21
C GLU A 46 -13.35 11.61 -3.02
N LYS A 47 -13.65 12.91 -2.94
CA LYS A 47 -15.03 13.38 -2.81
C LYS A 47 -15.86 13.13 -4.07
N ASP A 48 -15.30 13.45 -5.23
CA ASP A 48 -16.02 13.42 -6.51
C ASP A 48 -16.13 11.98 -7.05
N PHE A 49 -15.05 11.20 -6.92
CA PHE A 49 -15.00 9.80 -7.38
C PHE A 49 -15.32 8.77 -6.30
N GLY A 50 -15.28 9.14 -5.01
CA GLY A 50 -15.56 8.23 -3.89
C GLY A 50 -16.92 7.54 -4.01
N LYS A 51 -17.94 8.24 -4.53
CA LYS A 51 -19.26 7.66 -4.80
C LYS A 51 -19.25 6.50 -5.80
N ASN A 52 -18.23 6.44 -6.66
CA ASN A 52 -18.06 5.40 -7.68
C ASN A 52 -17.24 4.20 -7.17
N TYR A 53 -16.79 4.25 -5.91
CA TYR A 53 -16.08 3.19 -5.23
C TYR A 53 -16.93 2.65 -4.08
N THR A 54 -17.01 1.33 -3.97
CA THR A 54 -17.73 0.66 -2.90
C THR A 54 -16.74 0.38 -1.76
N GLU A 55 -17.00 0.85 -0.54
CA GLU A 55 -16.09 0.66 0.61
C GLU A 55 -15.78 -0.81 0.91
N LYS A 56 -16.72 -1.71 0.62
CA LYS A 56 -16.60 -3.15 0.88
C LYS A 56 -15.80 -3.91 -0.18
N THR A 57 -15.66 -3.34 -1.36
CA THR A 57 -15.06 -4.00 -2.51
C THR A 57 -14.22 -2.96 -3.22
N GLY A 58 -13.00 -2.74 -2.71
CA GLY A 58 -11.96 -2.10 -3.53
C GLY A 58 -11.99 -2.79 -4.89
N ARG A 59 -12.19 -2.01 -5.97
CA ARG A 59 -12.53 -2.56 -7.29
C ARG A 59 -11.56 -3.70 -7.63
N PRO A 60 -12.01 -4.97 -7.69
CA PRO A 60 -11.24 -5.95 -8.43
C PRO A 60 -11.17 -5.40 -9.86
N ALA A 61 -9.97 -5.20 -10.38
CA ALA A 61 -9.77 -4.73 -11.74
C ALA A 61 -10.57 -5.65 -12.67
N TYR A 62 -11.55 -5.07 -13.39
CA TYR A 62 -12.29 -5.69 -14.50
C TYR A 62 -12.33 -7.23 -14.49
N ALA A 63 -13.27 -7.81 -13.76
CA ALA A 63 -13.83 -9.07 -14.23
C ALA A 63 -14.77 -8.70 -15.39
N TYR A 64 -14.26 -8.74 -16.62
CA TYR A 64 -15.11 -8.76 -17.79
C TYR A 64 -16.19 -9.84 -17.59
N ALA A 65 -17.40 -9.52 -18.03
CA ALA A 65 -18.53 -10.41 -18.07
C ALA A 65 -18.15 -11.80 -18.59
N CYS A 66 -18.39 -12.82 -17.76
CA CYS A 66 -18.83 -14.18 -18.07
C CYS A 66 -19.23 -14.86 -16.75
#